data_AF-A0A075MLF2-F1
#
_entry.id   AF-A0A075MLF2-F1
#
_cell.length_a   1.000
_cell.length_b   1.000
_cell.length_c   1.000
_cell.angle_alpha   90.00
_cell.angle_beta   90.00
_cell.angle_gamma   90.00
#
_symmetry.space_group_name_H-M   'P 1'
#
loop_
_entity.id
_entity.type
_entity.pdbx_description
1 polymer ?
#
loop_
_entity_poly.entity_id
_entity_poly.type
_entity_poly.pdbx_seq_one_letter_code
_entity_poly.pdbx_strand_id
1 'polypeptide(L)'
;MLPPTWKIFESITEKLSRRRGLLVIPLAIVVFTVSVPPTLMMKPIAFAEDSVVNVAVASDNNDNSSGKRTGWSDIEYINDVNNITMVDYKNLFGLNIGQVYNPNFVNDADWFLSHFEDHGDYYLVPYNYDWHFYSHISAPWYGCEAQSKAMLVTAKAYNETRDPKYLEFSKKVFNGFNSTILNQDGWLLGVAAENNNAAILNSQLFCVANLMTYYEYTGDEQALTLFKKGVDVLEKNIGNLTADCGTYYSLSKDRFVPHQQHPEYMKMLDRLYSMTGSDTLKNTLDKWQQDYLTCGKEDDGARQEQAG
;
A
#
# COMPACT_ATOMS: atom_id res chain seq x y z
N MET A 1 -36.67 -0.25 -21.33
CA MET A 1 -35.57 -1.18 -21.01
C MET A 1 -34.40 -0.32 -20.57
N LEU A 2 -34.08 -0.28 -19.29
CA LEU A 2 -32.98 0.53 -18.73
C LEU A 2 -31.66 -0.28 -18.73
N PRO A 3 -30.49 0.37 -18.82
CA PRO A 3 -29.20 -0.32 -18.93
C PRO A 3 -28.77 -1.05 -17.65
N PRO A 4 -27.83 -2.02 -17.74
CA PRO A 4 -27.49 -2.95 -16.65
C PRO A 4 -26.81 -2.31 -15.43
N THR A 5 -26.41 -1.05 -15.52
CA THR A 5 -25.71 -0.33 -14.45
C THR A 5 -26.63 0.18 -13.35
N TRP A 6 -27.96 0.22 -13.58
CA TRP A 6 -28.91 0.73 -12.59
C TRP A 6 -29.20 -0.26 -11.45
N LYS A 7 -29.05 -1.57 -11.69
CA LYS A 7 -29.29 -2.62 -10.67
C LYS A 7 -28.26 -2.65 -9.54
N ILE A 8 -27.09 -2.03 -9.74
CA ILE A 8 -26.01 -2.01 -8.74
C ILE A 8 -26.22 -0.86 -7.73
N PHE A 9 -26.82 0.26 -8.17
CA PHE A 9 -27.08 1.41 -7.31
C PHE A 9 -28.23 1.15 -6.29
N GLU A 10 -29.21 0.33 -6.65
CA GLU A 10 -30.28 -0.10 -5.73
C GLU A 10 -29.76 -1.03 -4.63
N SER A 11 -28.76 -1.88 -4.92
CA SER A 11 -28.20 -2.82 -3.94
C SER A 11 -27.45 -2.13 -2.78
N ILE A 12 -26.81 -0.99 -3.06
CA ILE A 12 -26.02 -0.24 -2.07
C ILE A 12 -26.94 0.63 -1.19
N THR A 13 -27.99 1.23 -1.76
CA THR A 13 -28.95 2.04 -1.00
C THR A 13 -29.89 1.18 -0.14
N GLU A 14 -30.26 -0.02 -0.60
CA GLU A 14 -31.11 -0.94 0.18
C GLU A 14 -30.36 -1.55 1.39
N LYS A 15 -29.05 -1.78 1.27
CA LYS A 15 -28.19 -2.23 2.38
C LYS A 15 -27.93 -1.14 3.43
N LEU A 16 -27.91 0.14 3.03
CA LEU A 16 -27.74 1.27 3.96
C LEU A 16 -29.02 1.57 4.76
N SER A 17 -30.21 1.34 4.17
CA SER A 17 -31.50 1.51 4.85
C SER A 17 -31.75 0.48 5.96
N ARG A 18 -31.28 -0.77 5.80
CA ARG A 18 -31.43 -1.81 6.85
C ARG A 18 -30.54 -1.62 8.09
N ARG A 19 -29.48 -0.81 8.01
CA ARG A 19 -28.55 -0.56 9.15
C ARG A 19 -28.90 0.66 10.01
N ARG A 20 -29.80 1.53 9.54
CA ARG A 20 -30.28 2.68 10.30
C ARG A 20 -31.78 2.78 10.03
N GLY A 21 -32.63 2.33 10.96
CA GLY A 21 -34.08 2.23 10.78
C GLY A 21 -34.77 3.54 10.38
N LEU A 22 -34.63 3.96 9.12
CA LEU A 22 -35.24 5.12 8.51
C LEU A 22 -36.34 4.64 7.57
N LEU A 23 -37.55 5.10 7.84
CA LEU A 23 -38.71 4.93 6.99
C LEU A 23 -38.52 5.72 5.69
N VAL A 24 -38.62 5.07 4.53
CA VAL A 24 -38.63 5.74 3.22
C VAL A 24 -40.08 5.90 2.76
N ILE A 25 -40.53 7.14 2.60
CA ILE A 25 -41.81 7.49 1.96
C ILE A 25 -41.52 7.81 0.48
N PRO A 26 -42.26 7.26 -0.50
CA PRO A 26 -41.99 7.55 -1.91
C PRO A 26 -42.58 8.92 -2.31
N LEU A 27 -41.73 9.80 -2.85
CA LEU A 27 -42.14 11.07 -3.44
C LEU A 27 -42.43 10.87 -4.93
N ALA A 28 -43.63 11.25 -5.37
CA ALA A 28 -44.01 11.29 -6.78
C ALA A 28 -43.26 12.40 -7.53
N ILE A 29 -42.71 12.10 -8.70
CA ILE A 29 -42.04 13.07 -9.58
C ILE A 29 -43.08 13.68 -10.53
N VAL A 30 -43.28 15.00 -10.41
CA VAL A 30 -43.92 15.85 -11.42
C VAL A 30 -42.85 16.34 -12.38
N VAL A 31 -43.03 16.08 -13.67
CA VAL A 31 -42.13 16.53 -14.74
C VAL A 31 -42.47 17.97 -15.13
N PHE A 32 -41.51 18.88 -15.01
CA PHE A 32 -41.51 20.15 -15.74
C PHE A 32 -40.23 20.28 -16.55
N THR A 33 -40.39 20.52 -17.85
CA THR A 33 -39.33 20.84 -18.79
C THR A 33 -39.08 22.34 -18.81
N VAL A 34 -37.82 22.79 -18.65
CA VAL A 34 -37.36 24.13 -19.07
C VAL A 34 -35.92 24.06 -19.58
N SER A 35 -35.64 24.89 -20.58
CA SER A 35 -34.52 24.89 -21.53
C SER A 35 -33.42 25.93 -21.16
N VAL A 36 -32.13 25.51 -21.12
CA VAL A 36 -30.77 26.15 -21.36
C VAL A 36 -30.47 27.63 -20.93
N PRO A 37 -29.20 28.12 -20.69
CA PRO A 37 -27.84 27.53 -20.87
C PRO A 37 -26.78 27.90 -19.75
N PRO A 38 -25.44 28.02 -19.97
CA PRO A 38 -24.39 27.26 -19.27
C PRO A 38 -23.54 28.10 -18.29
N THR A 39 -22.50 27.49 -17.70
CA THR A 39 -21.45 27.99 -16.76
C THR A 39 -21.77 27.95 -15.27
N LEU A 40 -21.04 27.08 -14.55
CA LEU A 40 -20.71 27.28 -13.15
C LEU A 40 -19.36 26.63 -12.82
N MET A 41 -18.36 27.52 -12.74
CA MET A 41 -17.07 27.31 -12.09
C MET A 41 -17.31 26.87 -10.64
N MET A 42 -16.62 25.82 -10.18
CA MET A 42 -16.50 25.53 -8.75
C MET A 42 -15.53 26.53 -8.11
N LYS A 43 -15.99 27.16 -7.03
CA LYS A 43 -15.20 28.07 -6.18
C LYS A 43 -14.20 27.30 -5.32
N PRO A 44 -12.97 27.83 -5.09
CA PRO A 44 -12.03 27.29 -4.11
C PRO A 44 -12.44 27.65 -2.68
N ILE A 45 -12.17 26.73 -1.74
CA ILE A 45 -12.30 26.93 -0.30
C ILE A 45 -10.99 27.56 0.19
N ALA A 46 -11.09 28.76 0.78
CA ALA A 46 -9.97 29.47 1.41
C ALA A 46 -9.83 29.08 2.89
N PHE A 47 -8.60 29.04 3.39
CA PHE A 47 -8.30 29.10 4.82
C PHE A 47 -7.31 30.24 5.09
N ALA A 48 -7.58 30.95 6.18
CA ALA A 48 -6.96 32.20 6.58
C ALA A 48 -5.56 32.00 7.20
N GLU A 49 -4.72 33.01 6.99
CA GLU A 49 -3.44 33.24 7.68
C GLU A 49 -3.66 33.62 9.14
N ASP A 50 -2.70 33.29 10.02
CA ASP A 50 -2.16 34.29 10.93
C ASP A 50 -0.80 33.91 11.58
N SER A 51 0.15 34.82 11.39
CA SER A 51 1.18 35.32 12.32
C SER A 51 2.42 34.49 12.72
N VAL A 52 3.55 35.21 12.66
CA VAL A 52 4.95 34.86 12.91
C VAL A 52 5.33 35.12 14.37
N VAL A 53 6.12 34.24 15.01
CA VAL A 53 7.06 34.61 16.09
C VAL A 53 8.32 33.71 16.05
N ASN A 54 9.49 34.34 16.19
CA ASN A 54 10.84 33.76 16.19
C ASN A 54 11.32 33.27 17.58
N VAL A 55 12.02 32.12 17.55
CA VAL A 55 13.24 31.69 18.28
C VAL A 55 13.29 31.70 19.83
N ALA A 56 13.55 30.52 20.43
CA ALA A 56 14.72 30.25 21.31
C ALA A 56 14.83 28.76 21.68
N VAL A 57 16.06 28.25 21.67
CA VAL A 57 16.48 26.87 22.03
C VAL A 57 16.74 26.79 23.54
N ALA A 58 16.26 25.74 24.22
CA ALA A 58 16.88 25.21 25.44
C ALA A 58 16.35 23.80 25.78
N SER A 59 17.23 23.04 26.44
CA SER A 59 17.23 21.61 26.74
C SER A 59 16.30 21.18 27.89
N ASP A 60 16.13 19.85 27.97
CA ASP A 60 15.81 19.01 29.14
C ASP A 60 14.36 18.65 29.47
N ASN A 61 14.06 17.38 29.17
CA ASN A 61 13.46 16.30 29.99
C ASN A 61 12.31 16.57 30.99
N ASN A 62 11.27 15.76 30.79
CA ASN A 62 10.14 15.39 31.68
C ASN A 62 9.21 16.53 32.15
N ASP A 63 7.98 16.60 31.60
CA ASP A 63 6.82 15.98 32.25
C ASP A 63 5.53 16.08 31.40
N ASN A 64 4.56 15.24 31.75
CA ASN A 64 3.21 15.12 31.21
C ASN A 64 2.46 16.47 31.08
N SER A 65 2.03 16.81 29.86
CA SER A 65 0.73 17.47 29.66
C SER A 65 0.18 17.23 28.26
N SER A 66 -1.12 16.93 28.22
CA SER A 66 -1.94 16.73 27.03
C SER A 66 -2.02 18.01 26.20
N GLY A 67 -1.17 18.10 25.18
CA GLY A 67 -1.26 19.07 24.10
C GLY A 67 -0.99 18.34 22.78
N LYS A 68 -1.91 18.48 21.81
CA LYS A 68 -1.81 17.90 20.47
C LYS A 68 -0.49 18.29 19.79
N ARG A 69 0.53 17.44 19.94
CA ARG A 69 1.66 17.35 19.02
C ARG A 69 1.18 16.51 17.86
N THR A 70 1.12 17.09 16.67
CA THR A 70 0.96 16.34 15.43
C THR A 70 2.23 15.49 15.25
N GLY A 71 2.21 14.26 15.75
CA GLY A 71 3.34 13.33 15.67
C GLY A 71 3.62 12.96 14.21
N TRP A 72 4.58 13.64 13.60
CA TRP A 72 5.11 13.41 12.25
C TRP A 72 6.62 13.16 12.29
N SER A 73 7.10 12.42 13.28
CA SER A 73 8.51 12.09 13.43
C SER A 73 8.64 10.70 13.99
N ASP A 74 8.73 9.67 13.15
CA ASP A 74 9.10 8.30 13.58
C ASP A 74 9.64 7.52 12.36
N ILE A 75 10.84 7.88 11.90
CA ILE A 75 11.73 6.94 11.23
C ILE A 75 12.79 6.60 12.28
N GLU A 76 12.69 5.42 12.88
CA GLU A 76 13.76 4.88 13.72
C GLU A 76 14.66 4.00 12.85
N TYR A 77 15.95 4.31 12.85
CA TYR A 77 16.98 3.50 12.22
C TYR A 77 17.42 2.43 13.23
N ILE A 78 17.21 1.16 12.92
CA ILE A 78 17.68 0.04 13.75
C ILE A 78 18.64 -0.77 12.92
N ASN A 79 19.83 -1.06 13.42
CA ASN A 79 20.75 -1.96 12.73
C ASN A 79 20.47 -3.40 13.15
N ASP A 80 20.41 -4.34 12.20
CA ASP A 80 20.37 -5.77 12.53
C ASP A 80 21.71 -6.25 13.13
N VAL A 81 21.79 -7.52 13.53
CA VAL A 81 23.01 -8.12 14.10
C VAL A 81 24.22 -8.10 13.16
N ASN A 82 24.01 -7.82 11.86
CA ASN A 82 25.02 -7.68 10.83
C ASN A 82 25.29 -6.22 10.45
N ASN A 83 24.77 -5.26 11.23
CA ASN A 83 24.87 -3.82 11.01
C ASN A 83 24.16 -3.30 9.75
N ILE A 84 23.08 -3.96 9.34
CA ILE A 84 22.22 -3.53 8.24
C ILE A 84 21.13 -2.60 8.77
N THR A 85 21.09 -1.36 8.28
CA THR A 85 20.09 -0.35 8.63
C THR A 85 18.69 -0.76 8.20
N MET A 86 17.79 -0.90 9.18
CA MET A 86 16.37 -1.18 9.03
C MET A 86 15.56 0.11 9.15
N VAL A 87 14.49 0.22 8.37
CA VAL A 87 13.48 1.28 8.50
C VAL A 87 12.28 0.69 9.21
N ASP A 88 12.01 1.18 10.41
CA ASP A 88 10.75 0.92 11.09
C ASP A 88 9.65 1.76 10.42
N TYR A 89 8.74 1.11 9.70
CA TYR A 89 7.58 1.77 9.14
C TYR A 89 6.51 1.92 10.23
N LYS A 90 6.80 2.75 11.23
CA LYS A 90 5.85 3.00 12.32
C LYS A 90 4.55 3.64 11.83
N ASN A 91 4.54 4.33 10.69
CA ASN A 91 3.34 4.97 10.14
C ASN A 91 3.43 5.29 8.63
N LEU A 92 3.36 4.28 7.76
CA LEU A 92 3.03 4.58 6.35
C LEU A 92 1.50 4.74 6.26
N PHE A 93 1.02 5.99 6.18
CA PHE A 93 -0.41 6.33 6.07
C PHE A 93 -1.29 5.86 7.25
N GLY A 94 -0.77 5.89 8.49
CA GLY A 94 -1.51 5.44 9.68
C GLY A 94 -1.61 3.91 9.83
N LEU A 95 -0.96 3.18 8.93
CA LEU A 95 -0.76 1.74 9.05
C LEU A 95 0.56 1.54 9.78
N ASN A 96 0.50 1.06 11.01
CA ASN A 96 1.66 0.65 11.78
C ASN A 96 2.14 -0.69 11.22
N ILE A 97 2.86 -0.69 10.09
CA ILE A 97 3.14 -1.89 9.28
C ILE A 97 4.38 -2.68 9.75
N GLY A 98 5.03 -2.32 10.86
CA GLY A 98 6.15 -3.10 11.39
C GLY A 98 7.43 -3.05 10.55
N GLN A 99 8.36 -3.95 10.83
CA GLN A 99 9.72 -3.95 10.27
C GLN A 99 9.72 -4.52 8.85
N VAL A 100 10.00 -3.68 7.84
CA VAL A 100 10.23 -4.12 6.46
C VAL A 100 11.58 -3.60 5.99
N TYR A 101 12.37 -4.45 5.37
CA TYR A 101 13.72 -4.14 4.89
C TYR A 101 13.68 -3.06 3.80
N ASN A 102 14.28 -1.88 4.01
CA ASN A 102 14.79 -1.02 2.92
C ASN A 102 15.80 0.03 3.44
N PRO A 103 17.12 -0.18 3.28
CA PRO A 103 18.14 0.76 3.76
C PRO A 103 18.21 2.10 3.00
N ASN A 104 17.40 2.32 1.94
CA ASN A 104 17.46 3.52 1.10
C ASN A 104 16.11 4.24 0.98
N PHE A 105 15.33 4.30 2.06
CA PHE A 105 13.95 4.81 2.00
C PHE A 105 13.88 6.34 1.79
N VAL A 106 13.93 6.81 0.55
CA VAL A 106 13.82 8.24 0.17
C VAL A 106 12.36 8.72 0.13
N ASN A 107 11.96 9.67 0.99
CA ASN A 107 10.63 10.31 0.96
C ASN A 107 10.69 11.71 0.34
N ASP A 108 11.50 11.86 -0.71
CA ASP A 108 11.76 13.11 -1.41
C ASP A 108 11.33 12.95 -2.87
N ALA A 109 10.32 13.72 -3.27
CA ALA A 109 9.82 13.70 -4.63
C ALA A 109 10.88 14.21 -5.63
N ASP A 110 11.64 15.24 -5.28
CA ASP A 110 12.65 15.83 -6.15
C ASP A 110 13.84 14.88 -6.36
N TRP A 111 14.15 14.04 -5.36
CA TRP A 111 15.15 12.99 -5.53
C TRP A 111 14.75 12.01 -6.63
N PHE A 112 13.49 11.54 -6.65
CA PHE A 112 13.03 10.62 -7.70
C PHE A 112 13.09 11.23 -9.10
N LEU A 113 12.84 12.53 -9.22
CA LEU A 113 12.94 13.27 -10.49
C LEU A 113 14.36 13.26 -11.11
N SER A 114 15.38 12.84 -10.36
CA SER A 114 16.77 12.71 -10.83
C SER A 114 17.34 11.29 -10.74
N HIS A 115 16.57 10.32 -10.23
CA HIS A 115 17.02 8.96 -9.93
C HIS A 115 16.05 7.91 -10.51
N PHE A 116 16.01 7.83 -11.83
CA PHE A 116 15.20 6.89 -12.59
C PHE A 116 15.89 6.54 -13.92
N GLU A 117 15.43 5.48 -14.56
CA GLU A 117 15.79 5.15 -15.93
C GLU A 117 14.62 5.46 -16.87
N ASP A 118 14.90 6.15 -17.98
CA ASP A 118 13.91 6.45 -19.01
C ASP A 118 13.84 5.33 -20.05
N HIS A 119 12.70 4.63 -20.09
CA HIS A 119 12.40 3.58 -21.07
C HIS A 119 11.40 4.08 -22.13
N GLY A 120 11.33 5.41 -22.34
CA GLY A 120 10.44 6.09 -23.26
C GLY A 120 9.06 6.31 -22.65
N ASP A 121 8.20 5.29 -22.73
CA ASP A 121 6.79 5.37 -22.32
C ASP A 121 6.61 5.22 -20.80
N TYR A 122 7.64 4.74 -20.11
CA TYR A 122 7.64 4.53 -18.67
C TYR A 122 9.02 4.79 -18.06
N TYR A 123 9.02 5.01 -16.75
CA TYR A 123 10.23 5.12 -15.94
C TYR A 123 10.39 3.89 -15.06
N LEU A 124 11.62 3.44 -14.86
CA LEU A 124 11.96 2.46 -13.83
C LEU A 124 12.78 3.12 -12.73
N VAL A 125 12.53 2.70 -11.49
CA VAL A 125 13.29 3.17 -10.32
C VAL A 125 14.31 2.09 -9.95
N PRO A 126 15.59 2.24 -10.34
CA PRO A 126 16.59 1.20 -10.13
C PRO A 126 17.10 1.19 -8.68
N TYR A 127 17.39 0.00 -8.19
CA TYR A 127 18.30 -0.21 -7.08
C TYR A 127 19.72 -0.30 -7.62
N ASN A 128 20.53 0.72 -7.34
CA ASN A 128 21.91 0.84 -7.83
C ASN A 128 22.95 0.22 -6.88
N TYR A 129 22.59 -0.88 -6.22
CA TYR A 129 23.48 -1.63 -5.34
C TYR A 129 23.29 -3.12 -5.55
N ASP A 130 24.38 -3.88 -5.44
CA ASP A 130 24.31 -5.33 -5.47
C ASP A 130 23.61 -5.85 -4.22
N TRP A 131 22.67 -6.78 -4.40
CA TRP A 131 21.93 -7.37 -3.29
C TRP A 131 22.18 -8.87 -3.20
N HIS A 132 22.48 -9.35 -1.99
CA HIS A 132 22.65 -10.77 -1.73
C HIS A 132 21.35 -11.33 -1.12
N PHE A 133 20.44 -11.76 -1.98
CA PHE A 133 19.17 -12.38 -1.62
C PHE A 133 19.10 -13.78 -2.24
N TYR A 134 19.46 -14.81 -1.47
CA TYR A 134 19.72 -16.21 -1.87
C TYR A 134 20.86 -16.42 -2.88
N SER A 135 20.97 -15.53 -3.85
CA SER A 135 22.03 -15.41 -4.81
C SER A 135 22.46 -13.96 -4.92
N HIS A 136 23.57 -13.74 -5.59
CA HIS A 136 24.02 -12.39 -5.93
C HIS A 136 23.11 -11.82 -7.02
N ILE A 137 22.46 -10.70 -6.74
CA ILE A 137 21.69 -9.88 -7.66
C ILE A 137 22.54 -8.64 -7.94
N SER A 138 23.08 -8.54 -9.15
CA SER A 138 23.87 -7.38 -9.54
C SER A 138 22.97 -6.18 -9.85
N ALA A 139 23.46 -4.99 -9.53
CA ALA A 139 22.82 -3.76 -9.96
C ALA A 139 22.94 -3.54 -11.49
N PRO A 140 22.00 -2.78 -12.10
CA PRO A 140 20.74 -2.35 -11.53
C PRO A 140 19.72 -3.49 -11.46
N TRP A 141 18.92 -3.49 -10.40
CA TRP A 141 17.73 -4.34 -10.30
C TRP A 141 16.52 -3.51 -9.90
N TYR A 142 15.32 -4.01 -10.12
CA TYR A 142 14.07 -3.27 -9.91
C TYR A 142 13.16 -4.02 -8.96
N GLY A 143 12.21 -3.31 -8.37
CA GLY A 143 11.19 -3.92 -7.55
C GLY A 143 9.96 -3.03 -7.47
N CYS A 144 8.80 -3.66 -7.37
CA CYS A 144 7.53 -2.95 -7.34
C CYS A 144 7.46 -1.98 -6.13
N GLU A 145 8.19 -2.25 -5.04
CA GLU A 145 8.17 -1.43 -3.84
C GLU A 145 8.75 -0.04 -4.09
N ALA A 146 9.96 0.05 -4.65
CA ALA A 146 10.57 1.31 -5.05
C ALA A 146 9.71 2.05 -6.09
N GLN A 147 9.22 1.29 -7.07
CA GLN A 147 8.33 1.82 -8.12
C GLN A 147 7.06 2.45 -7.51
N SER A 148 6.38 1.74 -6.61
CA SER A 148 5.10 2.18 -6.04
C SER A 148 5.28 3.38 -5.12
N LYS A 149 6.43 3.44 -4.45
CA LYS A 149 6.79 4.56 -3.62
C LYS A 149 7.06 5.82 -4.44
N ALA A 150 7.90 5.74 -5.47
CA ALA A 150 8.18 6.88 -6.33
C ALA A 150 6.89 7.43 -6.95
N MET A 151 5.99 6.54 -7.38
CA MET A 151 4.65 6.87 -7.84
C MET A 151 3.86 7.64 -6.76
N LEU A 152 3.71 7.10 -5.55
CA LEU A 152 2.90 7.76 -4.52
C LEU A 152 3.49 9.08 -4.00
N VAL A 153 4.81 9.15 -3.79
CA VAL A 153 5.48 10.35 -3.28
C VAL A 153 5.34 11.50 -4.26
N THR A 154 5.51 11.24 -5.56
CA THR A 154 5.35 12.28 -6.59
C THR A 154 3.87 12.63 -6.84
N ALA A 155 2.95 11.65 -6.83
CA ALA A 155 1.51 11.93 -6.86
C ALA A 155 1.06 12.83 -5.70
N LYS A 156 1.56 12.56 -4.49
CA LYS A 156 1.30 13.38 -3.31
C LYS A 156 1.89 14.79 -3.47
N ALA A 157 3.13 14.90 -3.92
CA ALA A 157 3.78 16.20 -4.16
C ALA A 157 3.01 17.05 -5.18
N TYR A 158 2.44 16.44 -6.23
CA TYR A 158 1.52 17.12 -7.13
C TYR A 158 0.27 17.63 -6.42
N ASN A 159 -0.36 16.81 -5.56
CA ASN A 159 -1.56 17.24 -4.84
C ASN A 159 -1.31 18.41 -3.88
N GLU A 160 -0.11 18.51 -3.33
CA GLU A 160 0.30 19.58 -2.41
C GLU A 160 0.74 20.86 -3.13
N THR A 161 1.52 20.73 -4.20
CA THR A 161 2.17 21.88 -4.87
C THR A 161 1.45 22.32 -6.14
N ARG A 162 0.67 21.43 -6.75
CA ARG A 162 0.09 21.56 -8.10
C ARG A 162 1.11 21.72 -9.22
N ASP A 163 2.38 21.43 -8.97
CA ASP A 163 3.42 21.46 -10.00
C ASP A 163 3.30 20.22 -10.93
N PRO A 164 3.01 20.41 -12.24
CA PRO A 164 2.74 19.31 -13.17
C PRO A 164 3.90 18.33 -13.32
N LYS A 165 5.16 18.74 -13.06
CA LYS A 165 6.33 17.86 -13.19
C LYS A 165 6.17 16.57 -12.37
N TYR A 166 5.57 16.69 -11.19
CA TYR A 166 5.39 15.54 -10.28
C TYR A 166 4.32 14.58 -10.79
N LEU A 167 3.22 15.09 -11.35
CA LEU A 167 2.17 14.23 -11.92
C LEU A 167 2.66 13.53 -13.19
N GLU A 168 3.37 14.24 -14.05
CA GLU A 168 3.95 13.67 -15.28
C GLU A 168 4.94 12.55 -14.96
N PHE A 169 5.85 12.81 -14.02
CA PHE A 169 6.77 11.80 -13.51
C PHE A 169 6.02 10.60 -12.91
N SER A 170 5.06 10.86 -12.02
CA SER A 170 4.27 9.81 -11.36
C SER A 170 3.56 8.91 -12.36
N LYS A 171 3.01 9.48 -13.45
CA LYS A 171 2.35 8.72 -14.51
C LYS A 171 3.32 7.81 -15.26
N LYS A 172 4.52 8.30 -15.58
CA LYS A 172 5.54 7.46 -16.24
C LYS A 172 6.06 6.35 -15.31
N VAL A 173 6.21 6.62 -14.02
CA VAL A 173 6.52 5.57 -13.03
C VAL A 173 5.37 4.57 -12.94
N PHE A 174 4.12 5.02 -12.88
CA PHE A 174 2.96 4.13 -12.89
C PHE A 174 2.93 3.22 -14.13
N ASN A 175 3.24 3.76 -15.32
CA ASN A 175 3.32 2.97 -16.55
C ASN A 175 4.36 1.84 -16.47
N GLY A 176 5.38 1.95 -15.61
CA GLY A 176 6.37 0.90 -15.38
C GLY A 176 5.77 -0.41 -14.87
N PHE A 177 4.64 -0.36 -14.16
CA PHE A 177 3.91 -1.56 -13.74
C PHE A 177 3.21 -2.31 -14.87
N ASN A 178 3.14 -1.75 -16.07
CA ASN A 178 2.67 -2.47 -17.26
C ASN A 178 3.83 -3.09 -18.05
N SER A 179 5.08 -2.84 -17.67
CA SER A 179 6.25 -3.44 -18.31
C SER A 179 6.36 -4.93 -17.99
N THR A 180 6.90 -5.71 -18.93
CA THR A 180 7.24 -7.12 -18.71
C THR A 180 8.38 -7.31 -17.70
N ILE A 181 9.10 -6.24 -17.36
CA ILE A 181 10.16 -6.24 -16.35
C ILE A 181 9.55 -6.35 -14.95
N LEU A 182 8.55 -5.52 -14.63
CA LEU A 182 7.96 -5.47 -13.28
C LEU A 182 6.69 -6.30 -13.12
N ASN A 183 6.06 -6.72 -14.22
CA ASN A 183 4.77 -7.39 -14.20
C ASN A 183 4.83 -8.71 -14.99
N GLN A 184 4.72 -9.82 -14.25
CA GLN A 184 4.66 -11.16 -14.81
C GLN A 184 3.28 -11.75 -14.55
N ASP A 185 2.45 -11.81 -15.58
CA ASP A 185 1.09 -12.36 -15.53
C ASP A 185 0.21 -11.73 -14.43
N GLY A 186 0.40 -10.43 -14.18
CA GLY A 186 -0.31 -9.66 -13.17
C GLY A 186 0.29 -9.72 -11.76
N TRP A 187 1.37 -10.49 -11.57
CA TRP A 187 2.19 -10.42 -10.36
C TRP A 187 3.22 -9.30 -10.49
N LEU A 188 3.22 -8.36 -9.56
CA LEU A 188 4.18 -7.27 -9.46
C LEU A 188 5.42 -7.78 -8.72
N LEU A 189 6.55 -7.84 -9.42
CA LEU A 189 7.76 -8.46 -8.91
C LEU A 189 8.38 -7.65 -7.77
N GLY A 190 8.74 -8.34 -6.69
CA GLY A 190 9.55 -7.76 -5.61
C GLY A 190 11.01 -7.59 -6.02
N VAL A 191 11.49 -8.48 -6.89
CA VAL A 191 12.81 -8.39 -7.54
C VAL A 191 12.64 -8.68 -9.02
N ALA A 192 13.14 -7.77 -9.85
CA ALA A 192 13.32 -7.94 -11.27
C ALA A 192 14.78 -7.64 -11.64
N ALA A 193 15.49 -8.66 -12.11
CA ALA A 193 16.87 -8.56 -12.57
C ALA A 193 17.06 -9.47 -13.79
N GLU A 194 18.09 -9.20 -14.60
CA GLU A 194 18.30 -9.83 -15.91
C GLU A 194 18.10 -11.36 -15.92
N ASN A 195 18.55 -12.05 -14.87
CA ASN A 195 18.44 -13.50 -14.74
C ASN A 195 17.87 -13.97 -13.39
N ASN A 196 17.28 -13.06 -12.60
CA ASN A 196 16.83 -13.39 -11.25
C ASN A 196 15.58 -12.58 -10.87
N ASN A 197 14.42 -13.13 -11.22
CA ASN A 197 13.13 -12.55 -10.90
C ASN A 197 12.51 -13.27 -9.71
N ALA A 198 11.99 -12.50 -8.74
CA ALA A 198 11.32 -13.06 -7.56
C ALA A 198 9.92 -12.46 -7.39
N ALA A 199 8.92 -13.35 -7.50
CA ALA A 199 7.53 -13.06 -7.21
C ALA A 199 7.28 -13.16 -5.69
N ILE A 200 7.71 -12.13 -4.97
CA ILE A 200 7.66 -12.07 -3.51
C ILE A 200 6.28 -11.60 -3.02
N LEU A 201 5.77 -12.24 -1.97
CA LEU A 201 4.42 -12.01 -1.43
C LEU A 201 4.25 -10.63 -0.76
N ASN A 202 5.16 -10.20 0.12
CA ASN A 202 5.03 -8.89 0.77
C ASN A 202 5.00 -7.75 -0.26
N SER A 203 5.87 -7.82 -1.27
CA SER A 203 5.92 -6.84 -2.35
C SER A 203 4.60 -6.82 -3.13
N GLN A 204 4.03 -7.98 -3.49
CA GLN A 204 2.72 -8.02 -4.15
C GLN A 204 1.62 -7.37 -3.29
N LEU A 205 1.53 -7.74 -2.00
CA LEU A 205 0.53 -7.18 -1.08
C LEU A 205 0.65 -5.65 -0.98
N PHE A 206 1.89 -5.16 -0.82
CA PHE A 206 2.19 -3.74 -0.67
C PHE A 206 1.91 -2.94 -1.94
N CYS A 207 2.44 -3.40 -3.07
CA CYS A 207 2.36 -2.69 -4.35
C CYS A 207 0.93 -2.64 -4.86
N VAL A 208 0.17 -3.73 -4.75
CA VAL A 208 -1.25 -3.74 -5.12
C VAL A 208 -2.04 -2.74 -4.29
N ALA A 209 -1.87 -2.73 -2.96
CA ALA A 209 -2.58 -1.77 -2.11
C ALA A 209 -2.25 -0.31 -2.48
N ASN A 210 -1.02 -0.03 -2.87
CA ASN A 210 -0.59 1.32 -3.27
C ASN A 210 -1.18 1.78 -4.62
N LEU A 211 -1.59 0.87 -5.51
CA LEU A 211 -2.30 1.25 -6.74
C LEU A 211 -3.66 1.88 -6.43
N MET A 212 -4.38 1.37 -5.42
CA MET A 212 -5.65 1.98 -4.99
C MET A 212 -5.42 3.38 -4.42
N THR A 213 -4.41 3.56 -3.57
CA THR A 213 -4.06 4.89 -3.05
C THR A 213 -3.63 5.85 -4.16
N TYR A 214 -2.93 5.38 -5.19
CA TYR A 214 -2.59 6.20 -6.35
C TYR A 214 -3.84 6.62 -7.14
N TYR A 215 -4.80 5.72 -7.34
CA TYR A 215 -6.09 6.05 -7.92
C TYR A 215 -6.83 7.10 -7.09
N GLU A 216 -6.84 7.00 -5.76
CA GLU A 216 -7.46 8.01 -4.88
C GLU A 216 -6.80 9.39 -5.01
N TYR A 217 -5.49 9.45 -5.25
CA TYR A 217 -4.77 10.71 -5.43
C TYR A 217 -4.95 11.34 -6.79
N THR A 218 -5.14 10.54 -7.84
CA THR A 218 -5.04 11.02 -9.23
C THR A 218 -6.33 10.88 -10.04
N GLY A 219 -7.23 10.00 -9.62
CA GLY A 219 -8.39 9.57 -10.41
C GLY A 219 -8.03 8.74 -11.65
N ASP A 220 -6.81 8.21 -11.76
CA ASP A 220 -6.38 7.43 -12.93
C ASP A 220 -7.01 6.02 -12.92
N GLU A 221 -8.04 5.83 -13.74
CA GLU A 221 -8.77 4.56 -13.88
C GLU A 221 -7.88 3.37 -14.30
N GLN A 222 -6.71 3.62 -14.89
CA GLN A 222 -5.75 2.56 -15.19
C GLN A 222 -5.19 1.96 -13.90
N ALA A 223 -4.98 2.77 -12.86
CA ALA A 223 -4.51 2.31 -11.56
C ALA A 223 -5.56 1.45 -10.86
N LEU A 224 -6.83 1.85 -10.92
CA LEU A 224 -7.93 1.02 -10.41
C LEU A 224 -8.05 -0.31 -11.16
N THR A 225 -7.84 -0.29 -12.49
CA THR A 225 -7.84 -1.51 -13.31
C THR A 225 -6.70 -2.44 -12.94
N LEU A 226 -5.49 -1.91 -12.75
CA LEU A 226 -4.33 -2.70 -12.37
C LEU A 226 -4.43 -3.22 -10.93
N PHE A 227 -4.98 -2.42 -10.01
CA PHE A 227 -5.31 -2.84 -8.65
C PHE A 227 -6.19 -4.09 -8.65
N LYS A 228 -7.32 -4.06 -9.39
CA LYS A 228 -8.25 -5.20 -9.48
C LYS A 228 -7.55 -6.45 -10.02
N LYS A 229 -6.77 -6.31 -11.10
CA LYS A 229 -5.98 -7.44 -11.64
C LYS A 229 -4.97 -8.00 -10.62
N GLY A 230 -4.30 -7.12 -9.88
CA GLY A 230 -3.35 -7.52 -8.83
C GLY A 230 -4.02 -8.27 -7.68
N VAL A 231 -5.23 -7.85 -7.28
CA VAL A 231 -6.07 -8.56 -6.31
C VAL A 231 -6.50 -9.92 -6.84
N ASP A 232 -7.00 -10.01 -8.08
CA ASP A 232 -7.41 -11.28 -8.69
C ASP A 232 -6.26 -12.30 -8.72
N VAL A 233 -5.07 -11.85 -9.09
CA VAL A 233 -3.86 -12.68 -9.11
C VAL A 233 -3.42 -13.07 -7.71
N LEU A 234 -3.49 -12.16 -6.74
CA LEU A 234 -3.20 -12.46 -5.34
C LEU A 234 -4.15 -13.55 -4.82
N GLU A 235 -5.46 -13.38 -4.97
CA GLU A 235 -6.47 -14.33 -4.49
C GLU A 235 -6.30 -15.72 -5.09
N LYS A 236 -5.95 -15.81 -6.38
CA LYS A 236 -5.66 -17.07 -7.06
C LYS A 236 -4.48 -17.83 -6.44
N ASN A 237 -3.52 -17.12 -5.87
CA ASN A 237 -2.24 -17.69 -5.43
C ASN A 237 -2.07 -17.74 -3.90
N ILE A 238 -2.80 -16.93 -3.13
CA ILE A 238 -2.57 -16.77 -1.69
C ILE A 238 -2.81 -18.06 -0.90
N GLY A 239 -3.75 -18.89 -1.34
CA GLY A 239 -3.96 -20.23 -0.77
C GLY A 239 -2.76 -21.15 -0.96
N ASN A 240 -2.07 -21.07 -2.12
CA ASN A 240 -0.86 -21.87 -2.39
C ASN A 240 0.36 -21.39 -1.59
N LEU A 241 0.38 -20.12 -1.21
CA LEU A 241 1.42 -19.51 -0.37
C LEU A 241 1.16 -19.69 1.12
N THR A 242 -0.07 -20.06 1.50
CA THR A 242 -0.47 -20.31 2.88
C THR A 242 -0.12 -21.75 3.26
N ALA A 243 0.46 -21.92 4.44
CA ALA A 243 0.66 -23.20 5.09
C ALA A 243 0.24 -23.07 6.58
N ASP A 244 0.17 -24.19 7.29
CA ASP A 244 -0.12 -24.12 8.72
C ASP A 244 1.03 -23.43 9.45
N CYS A 245 0.67 -22.47 10.32
CA CYS A 245 1.62 -21.72 11.14
C CYS A 245 2.57 -20.79 10.37
N GLY A 246 2.41 -20.61 9.06
CA GLY A 246 3.26 -19.70 8.30
C GLY A 246 2.92 -19.58 6.82
N THR A 247 3.75 -18.81 6.13
CA THR A 247 3.60 -18.54 4.70
C THR A 247 4.89 -18.79 3.94
N TYR A 248 4.76 -19.12 2.67
CA TYR A 248 5.89 -19.06 1.75
C TYR A 248 6.16 -17.61 1.35
N TYR A 249 7.43 -17.22 1.38
CA TYR A 249 7.87 -15.85 1.11
C TYR A 249 7.62 -15.44 -0.35
N SER A 250 7.69 -16.40 -1.28
CA SER A 250 7.55 -16.17 -2.72
C SER A 250 6.81 -17.31 -3.42
N LEU A 251 6.37 -17.10 -4.67
CA LEU A 251 5.72 -18.13 -5.49
C LEU A 251 6.62 -19.37 -5.75
N SER A 252 7.94 -19.24 -5.62
CA SER A 252 8.86 -20.37 -5.77
C SER A 252 8.83 -21.32 -4.56
N LYS A 253 8.24 -20.88 -3.43
CA LYS A 253 8.18 -21.62 -2.16
C LYS A 253 9.55 -22.01 -1.61
N ASP A 254 10.56 -21.20 -1.92
CA ASP A 254 11.95 -21.34 -1.48
C ASP A 254 12.16 -21.11 0.03
N ARG A 255 11.31 -20.31 0.66
CA ARG A 255 11.36 -20.04 2.11
C ARG A 255 10.00 -20.04 2.74
N PHE A 256 9.89 -20.80 3.83
CA PHE A 256 8.80 -20.72 4.77
C PHE A 256 9.12 -19.69 5.87
N VAL A 257 8.14 -18.87 6.23
CA VAL A 257 8.22 -17.86 7.28
C VAL A 257 7.08 -18.11 8.27
N PRO A 258 7.35 -18.38 9.56
CA PRO A 258 6.32 -18.57 10.57
C PRO A 258 5.55 -17.28 10.83
N HIS A 259 4.22 -17.31 10.97
CA HIS A 259 3.38 -16.10 11.12
C HIS A 259 3.84 -15.14 12.23
N GLN A 260 4.46 -15.66 13.30
CA GLN A 260 5.01 -14.87 14.41
C GLN A 260 6.17 -13.95 13.98
N GLN A 261 6.89 -14.30 12.92
CA GLN A 261 8.03 -13.55 12.41
C GLN A 261 7.66 -12.46 11.40
N HIS A 262 6.41 -12.44 10.91
CA HIS A 262 5.98 -11.46 9.90
C HIS A 262 4.53 -10.97 10.12
N PRO A 263 4.22 -10.40 11.30
CA PRO A 263 2.87 -9.90 11.60
C PRO A 263 2.38 -8.80 10.63
N GLU A 264 3.29 -8.16 9.89
CA GLU A 264 3.00 -7.17 8.87
C GLU A 264 2.21 -7.72 7.68
N TYR A 265 2.36 -9.00 7.35
CA TYR A 265 1.62 -9.63 6.24
C TYR A 265 0.11 -9.58 6.51
N MET A 266 -0.29 -9.84 7.76
CA MET A 266 -1.69 -9.76 8.18
C MET A 266 -2.22 -8.33 8.08
N LYS A 267 -1.40 -7.32 8.41
CA LYS A 267 -1.82 -5.90 8.28
C LYS A 267 -1.98 -5.48 6.82
N MET A 268 -1.10 -5.94 5.94
CA MET A 268 -1.22 -5.67 4.50
C MET A 268 -2.45 -6.37 3.91
N LEU A 269 -2.73 -7.60 4.34
CA LEU A 269 -3.90 -8.35 3.91
C LEU A 269 -5.21 -7.74 4.43
N ASP A 270 -5.23 -7.26 5.68
CA ASP A 270 -6.36 -6.52 6.27
C ASP A 270 -6.64 -5.21 5.51
N ARG A 271 -5.59 -4.48 5.09
CA ARG A 271 -5.72 -3.31 4.23
C ARG A 271 -6.39 -3.66 2.90
N LEU A 272 -5.92 -4.72 2.22
CA LEU A 272 -6.51 -5.15 0.95
C LEU A 272 -7.94 -5.65 1.12
N TYR A 273 -8.23 -6.38 2.20
CA TYR A 273 -9.59 -6.77 2.54
C TYR A 273 -10.49 -5.54 2.73
N SER A 274 -10.04 -4.53 3.48
CA SER A 274 -10.80 -3.30 3.72
C SER A 274 -11.10 -2.53 2.43
N MET A 275 -10.21 -2.61 1.43
CA MET A 275 -10.39 -1.97 0.11
C MET A 275 -11.33 -2.76 -0.82
N THR A 276 -11.38 -4.08 -0.70
CA THR A 276 -12.03 -4.97 -1.68
C THR A 276 -13.33 -5.59 -1.18
N GLY A 277 -13.44 -5.81 0.13
CA GLY A 277 -14.49 -6.64 0.74
C GLY A 277 -14.40 -8.13 0.40
N SER A 278 -13.23 -8.61 -0.06
CA SER A 278 -13.06 -9.99 -0.53
C SER A 278 -13.13 -11.04 0.58
N ASP A 279 -13.99 -12.04 0.39
CA ASP A 279 -14.08 -13.20 1.29
C ASP A 279 -12.81 -14.05 1.26
N THR A 280 -12.13 -14.17 0.10
CA THR A 280 -10.87 -14.92 -0.02
C THR A 280 -9.78 -14.31 0.86
N LEU A 281 -9.63 -12.98 0.80
CA LEU A 281 -8.65 -12.27 1.62
C LEU A 281 -9.03 -12.32 3.10
N LYS A 282 -10.33 -12.19 3.42
CA LYS A 282 -10.82 -12.28 4.81
C LYS A 282 -10.56 -13.64 5.44
N ASN A 283 -10.90 -14.72 4.73
CA ASN A 283 -10.70 -16.08 5.22
C ASN A 283 -9.21 -16.40 5.42
N THR A 284 -8.36 -15.91 4.51
CA THR A 284 -6.90 -16.03 4.64
C THR A 284 -6.38 -15.27 5.86
N LEU A 285 -6.83 -14.02 6.06
CA LEU A 285 -6.47 -13.20 7.21
C LEU A 285 -6.87 -13.87 8.53
N ASP A 286 -8.11 -14.37 8.61
CA ASP A 286 -8.62 -15.06 9.80
C ASP A 286 -7.79 -16.30 10.13
N LYS A 287 -7.42 -17.09 9.12
CA LYS A 287 -6.52 -18.24 9.31
C LYS A 287 -5.17 -17.79 9.85
N TRP A 288 -4.53 -16.81 9.23
CA TRP A 288 -3.19 -16.36 9.65
C TRP A 288 -3.21 -15.78 11.07
N GLN A 289 -4.25 -15.04 11.44
CA GLN A 289 -4.45 -14.53 12.79
C GLN A 289 -4.66 -15.65 13.80
N GLN A 290 -5.43 -16.67 13.45
CA GLN A 290 -5.62 -17.84 14.31
C GLN A 290 -4.29 -18.59 14.52
N ASP A 291 -3.59 -18.89 13.42
CA ASP A 291 -2.29 -19.58 13.43
C ASP A 291 -1.24 -18.79 14.23
N TYR A 292 -1.22 -17.46 14.12
CA TYR A 292 -0.35 -16.59 14.91
C TYR A 292 -0.53 -16.81 16.42
N LEU A 293 -1.78 -16.96 16.87
CA LEU A 293 -2.15 -17.13 18.28
C LEU A 293 -1.92 -18.56 18.79
N THR A 294 -2.06 -19.57 17.95
CA THR A 294 -1.99 -20.99 18.37
C THR A 294 -0.61 -21.59 18.23
N CYS A 295 0.10 -21.31 17.13
CA CYS A 295 1.36 -21.98 16.83
C CYS A 295 2.54 -21.49 17.69
N GLY A 296 2.42 -20.33 18.33
CA GLY A 296 3.41 -19.81 19.27
C GLY A 296 3.32 -20.41 20.68
N LYS A 297 2.32 -21.27 20.96
CA LYS A 297 2.06 -21.80 22.31
C LYS A 297 2.48 -23.26 22.50
N GLU A 298 2.81 -23.98 21.44
CA GLU A 298 3.14 -25.42 21.53
C GLU A 298 4.57 -25.69 22.04
N ASP A 299 5.51 -24.75 21.85
CA ASP A 299 6.90 -24.91 22.30
C ASP A 299 7.11 -24.73 23.82
N ASP A 300 6.17 -24.07 24.52
CA ASP A 300 6.26 -23.88 25.97
C ASP A 300 5.72 -25.08 26.77
N GLY A 301 4.78 -25.84 26.20
CA GLY A 301 4.23 -27.05 26.82
C GLY A 301 5.22 -28.23 26.81
N ALA A 302 5.95 -28.40 25.71
CA ALA A 302 6.92 -29.49 25.57
C ALA A 302 8.18 -29.33 26.44
N ARG A 303 8.53 -28.10 26.86
CA ARG A 303 9.64 -27.85 27.80
C ARG A 303 9.30 -28.10 29.27
N GLN A 304 8.02 -28.07 29.65
CA GLN A 304 7.62 -28.30 31.04
C GLN A 304 7.43 -29.77 31.39
N GLU A 305 7.25 -30.67 30.42
CA GLU A 305 7.13 -32.12 30.66
C GLU A 305 8.46 -32.88 30.74
N GLN A 306 9.60 -32.23 30.44
CA GLN A 306 10.94 -32.84 30.60
C GLN A 306 11.68 -32.37 31.87
N ALA A 307 11.03 -31.56 32.70
CA ALA A 307 11.60 -31.03 33.96
C ALA A 307 10.83 -31.48 35.22
N GLY A 308 9.96 -32.48 35.10
CA GLY A 308 9.21 -33.09 36.21
C GLY A 308 9.75 -34.46 36.61
#